data_AF-A0A640T743-F1
#
_entry.id   AF-A0A640T743-F1
#
_cell.length_a   1.000
_cell.length_b   1.000
_cell.length_c   1.000
_cell.angle_alpha   90.00
_cell.angle_beta   90.00
_cell.angle_gamma   90.00
#
_symmetry.space_group_name_H-M   'P 1'
#
loop_
_entity.id
_entity.type
_entity.pdbx_description
1 polymer ?
#
loop_
_entity_poly.entity_id
_entity_poly.type
_entity_poly.pdbx_seq_one_letter_code
_entity_poly.pdbx_strand_id
1 'polypeptide(L)'
;MRAGPRLEPAAEDEKPKPRTSQADKWAANLAAARQFYEREGHLRVPRKHIERIVGEDQEERELRLGAWIGNQGSRAATLSPERAEQLSAIGMRWT
;
A
#
# COMPACT_ATOMS: atom_id res chain seq x y z
N MET A 1 -27.07 -36.02 -35.11
CA MET A 1 -25.76 -35.63 -34.57
C MET A 1 -25.78 -34.11 -34.40
N ARG A 2 -25.79 -33.57 -33.17
CA ARG A 2 -25.70 -32.11 -32.95
C ARG A 2 -24.24 -31.79 -32.64
N ALA A 3 -23.61 -30.98 -33.48
CA ALA A 3 -22.29 -30.42 -33.22
C ALA A 3 -22.41 -29.44 -32.03
N GLY A 4 -21.62 -29.67 -30.98
CA GLY A 4 -21.49 -28.73 -29.86
C GLY A 4 -20.74 -27.46 -30.28
N PRO A 5 -20.93 -26.33 -29.59
CA PRO A 5 -20.28 -25.07 -29.96
C PRO A 5 -18.77 -25.20 -29.80
N ARG A 6 -18.05 -24.72 -30.82
CA ARG A 6 -16.59 -24.59 -30.81
C ARG A 6 -16.23 -23.48 -29.83
N LEU A 7 -15.52 -23.83 -28.76
CA LEU A 7 -14.92 -22.87 -27.85
C LEU A 7 -13.82 -22.14 -28.61
N GLU A 8 -14.04 -20.87 -28.92
CA GLU A 8 -12.98 -19.94 -29.31
C GLU A 8 -12.01 -19.82 -28.13
N PRO A 9 -10.67 -19.92 -28.33
CA PRO A 9 -9.72 -19.69 -27.26
C PRO A 9 -9.83 -18.22 -26.80
N ALA A 10 -9.88 -18.01 -25.49
CA ALA A 10 -9.88 -16.70 -24.87
C ALA A 10 -8.72 -15.84 -25.39
N ALA A 11 -9.02 -14.59 -25.76
CA ALA A 11 -8.05 -13.60 -26.19
C ALA A 11 -6.99 -13.36 -25.09
N GLU A 12 -5.74 -13.15 -25.51
CA GLU A 12 -4.53 -13.08 -24.66
C GLU A 12 -4.49 -11.91 -23.65
N ASP A 13 -5.57 -11.12 -23.55
CA ASP A 13 -5.66 -9.90 -22.73
C ASP A 13 -6.04 -10.17 -21.27
N GLU A 14 -6.51 -11.38 -20.94
CA GLU A 14 -6.96 -11.74 -19.59
C GLU A 14 -5.84 -12.37 -18.73
N LYS A 15 -4.61 -11.86 -18.82
CA LYS A 15 -3.57 -12.24 -17.85
C LYS A 15 -3.98 -11.67 -16.49
N PRO A 16 -4.07 -12.48 -15.41
CA PRO A 16 -4.42 -11.96 -14.10
C PRO A 16 -3.41 -10.87 -13.71
N LYS A 17 -3.91 -9.72 -13.23
CA LYS A 17 -3.07 -8.58 -12.81
C LYS A 17 -1.90 -9.10 -11.95
N PRO A 18 -0.64 -8.73 -12.26
CA PRO A 18 0.51 -9.24 -11.53
C PRO A 18 0.36 -8.97 -10.03
N ARG A 19 0.74 -9.96 -9.22
CA ARG A 19 0.65 -9.85 -7.76
C ARG A 19 1.46 -8.66 -7.27
N THR A 20 0.83 -7.74 -6.54
CA THR A 20 1.48 -6.57 -5.95
C THR A 20 2.68 -6.99 -5.09
N SER A 21 3.86 -6.43 -5.39
CA SER A 21 5.11 -6.79 -4.71
C SER A 21 5.18 -6.20 -3.29
N GLN A 22 6.12 -6.67 -2.48
CA GLN A 22 6.37 -6.08 -1.15
C GLN A 22 6.91 -4.65 -1.24
N ALA A 23 7.60 -4.31 -2.35
CA ALA A 23 8.06 -2.95 -2.61
C ALA A 23 6.88 -2.03 -2.93
N ASP A 24 5.95 -2.48 -3.78
CA ASP A 24 4.76 -1.68 -4.15
C ASP A 24 3.86 -1.44 -2.93
N LYS A 25 3.68 -2.46 -2.08
CA LYS A 25 2.94 -2.30 -0.82
C LYS A 25 3.62 -1.30 0.11
N TRP A 26 4.94 -1.32 0.18
CA TRP A 26 5.70 -0.35 0.98
C TRP A 26 5.50 1.06 0.42
N ALA A 27 5.69 1.25 -0.88
CA ALA A 27 5.52 2.53 -1.56
C ALA A 27 4.11 3.10 -1.34
N ALA A 28 3.07 2.28 -1.50
CA ALA A 28 1.68 2.70 -1.29
C ALA A 28 1.41 3.14 0.16
N ASN A 29 1.91 2.41 1.16
CA ASN A 29 1.74 2.82 2.56
C ASN A 29 2.56 4.06 2.91
N LEU A 30 3.76 4.21 2.35
CA LEU A 30 4.56 5.41 2.54
C LEU A 30 3.91 6.64 1.90
N ALA A 31 3.30 6.49 0.72
CA ALA A 31 2.51 7.53 0.07
C ALA A 31 1.30 7.94 0.95
N ALA A 32 0.56 6.97 1.48
CA ALA A 32 -0.52 7.26 2.44
C ALA A 32 -0.03 7.96 3.71
N ALA A 33 1.13 7.57 4.25
CA ALA A 33 1.72 8.24 5.40
C ALA A 33 2.12 9.69 5.08
N ARG A 34 2.69 9.95 3.90
CA ARG A 34 3.00 11.30 3.42
C ARG A 34 1.75 12.15 3.28
N GLN A 35 0.72 11.64 2.61
CA GLN A 35 -0.55 12.34 2.45
C GLN A 35 -1.19 12.71 3.80
N PHE A 36 -1.19 11.76 4.75
CA PHE A 36 -1.66 12.04 6.11
C PHE A 36 -0.81 13.11 6.80
N TYR A 37 0.53 13.02 6.69
CA TYR A 37 1.45 14.00 7.27
C TYR A 37 1.27 15.39 6.68
N GLU A 38 1.11 15.52 5.35
CA GLU A 38 0.89 16.81 4.70
C GLU A 38 -0.41 17.48 5.17
N ARG A 39 -1.44 16.68 5.44
CA ARG A 39 -2.73 17.17 5.96
C ARG A 39 -2.69 17.52 7.45
N GLU A 40 -2.06 16.68 8.27
CA GLU A 40 -2.16 16.75 9.74
C GLU A 40 -0.90 17.31 10.43
N GLY A 41 0.22 17.41 9.72
CA GLY A 41 1.53 17.83 10.25
C GLY A 41 2.22 16.82 11.17
N HIS A 42 1.67 15.62 11.32
CA HIS A 42 2.21 14.57 12.20
C HIS A 42 1.82 13.15 11.77
N LEU A 43 2.54 12.14 12.27
CA LEU A 43 2.18 10.72 12.12
C LEU A 43 1.51 10.10 13.37
N ARG A 44 0.73 10.88 14.12
CA ARG A 44 -0.10 10.38 15.22
C ARG A 44 -1.41 9.78 14.67
N VAL A 45 -1.29 8.71 13.89
CA VAL A 45 -2.42 8.12 13.18
C VAL A 45 -3.28 7.28 14.14
N PRO A 46 -4.59 7.53 14.28
CA PRO A 46 -5.48 6.67 15.07
C PRO A 46 -5.44 5.22 14.59
N ARG A 47 -5.40 4.24 15.50
CA ARG A 47 -5.18 2.82 15.13
C ARG A 47 -6.17 2.25 14.10
N LYS A 48 -7.43 2.73 14.11
CA LYS A 48 -8.48 2.31 13.17
C LYS A 48 -8.57 3.15 11.90
N HIS A 49 -7.69 4.15 11.74
CA HIS A 49 -7.69 5.06 10.60
C HIS A 49 -7.43 4.30 9.29
N ILE A 50 -8.24 4.64 8.30
CA ILE A 50 -8.09 4.19 6.91
C ILE A 50 -7.77 5.43 6.09
N GLU A 51 -6.64 5.40 5.39
CA GLU A 51 -6.26 6.45 4.46
C GLU A 51 -6.60 5.99 3.04
N ARG A 52 -7.30 6.86 2.29
CA ARG A 52 -7.60 6.63 0.87
C ARG A 52 -6.53 7.30 0.03
N ILE A 53 -5.94 6.55 -0.91
CA ILE A 53 -4.96 7.07 -1.87
C ILE A 53 -5.36 6.69 -3.29
N VAL A 54 -4.93 7.48 -4.25
CA VAL A 54 -4.99 7.14 -5.68
C VAL A 54 -3.61 6.63 -6.09
N GLY A 55 -3.54 5.39 -6.59
CA GLY A 55 -2.31 4.79 -7.10
C GLY A 55 -1.85 5.41 -8.42
N GLU A 56 -0.64 5.06 -8.86
CA GLU A 56 -0.12 5.48 -10.18
C GLU A 56 -0.99 4.97 -11.35
N ASP A 57 -1.68 3.85 -11.13
CA ASP A 57 -2.69 3.27 -12.02
C ASP A 57 -4.05 3.99 -11.97
N GLN A 58 -4.12 5.12 -11.25
CA GLN A 58 -5.34 5.89 -11.01
C GLN A 58 -6.43 5.12 -10.26
N GLU A 59 -6.10 3.97 -9.66
CA GLU A 59 -7.05 3.20 -8.85
C GLU A 59 -7.05 3.72 -7.40
N GLU A 60 -8.25 3.94 -6.85
CA GLU A 60 -8.43 4.26 -5.43
C GLU A 60 -8.19 3.03 -4.56
N ARG A 61 -7.47 3.22 -3.46
CA ARG A 61 -7.13 2.17 -2.50
C ARG A 61 -7.32 2.64 -1.07
N GLU A 62 -7.89 1.77 -0.24
CA GLU A 62 -8.04 1.98 1.20
C GLU A 62 -6.92 1.27 1.97
N LEU A 63 -6.11 2.02 2.70
CA LEU A 63 -4.99 1.48 3.48
C LEU A 63 -5.24 1.68 4.98
N ARG A 64 -5.05 0.61 5.76
CA ARG A 64 -5.12 0.63 7.23
C ARG A 64 -3.90 1.32 7.83
N LEU A 65 -3.74 2.61 7.55
CA LEU A 65 -2.54 3.39 7.86
C LEU A 65 -2.24 3.39 9.37
N GLY A 66 -3.25 3.50 10.23
CA GLY A 66 -3.05 3.48 11.68
C GLY A 66 -2.44 2.17 12.20
N ALA A 67 -2.88 1.04 11.65
CA ALA A 67 -2.31 -0.26 11.97
C ALA A 67 -0.89 -0.40 11.41
N TRP A 68 -0.64 0.10 10.21
CA TRP A 68 0.66 0.02 9.55
C TRP A 68 1.72 0.86 10.27
N ILE A 69 1.44 2.11 10.64
CA ILE A 69 2.33 2.98 11.42
C ILE A 69 2.66 2.35 12.77
N GLY A 70 1.65 1.84 13.50
CA GLY A 70 1.88 1.15 14.77
C GLY A 70 2.77 -0.09 14.61
N ASN A 71 2.64 -0.85 13.53
CA ASN A 71 3.51 -1.98 13.23
C ASN A 71 4.95 -1.55 12.87
N GLN A 72 5.15 -0.40 12.22
CA GLN A 72 6.51 0.09 11.95
C GLN A 72 7.21 0.46 13.25
N GLY A 73 6.51 1.13 14.17
CA GLY A 73 7.03 1.44 15.50
C GLY A 73 7.41 0.18 16.28
N SER A 74 6.53 -0.83 16.34
CA SER A 74 6.82 -2.08 17.07
C SER A 74 7.97 -2.89 16.47
N ARG A 75 8.23 -2.73 15.18
CA ARG A 75 9.28 -3.45 14.45
C ARG A 75 10.52 -2.61 14.17
N ALA A 76 10.65 -1.43 14.79
CA ALA A 76 11.73 -0.48 14.54
C ALA A 76 13.12 -1.14 14.58
N ALA A 77 13.36 -2.02 15.56
CA ALA A 77 14.62 -2.75 15.73
C ALA A 77 14.98 -3.70 14.57
N THR A 78 14.03 -4.06 13.73
CA THR A 78 14.20 -4.98 12.58
C THR A 78 13.93 -4.32 11.24
N LEU A 79 13.64 -3.02 11.23
CA LEU A 79 13.39 -2.28 10.01
C LEU A 79 14.73 -1.99 9.32
N SER A 80 14.76 -2.04 7.98
CA SER A 80 15.98 -1.63 7.27
C SER A 80 16.26 -0.14 7.52
N PRO A 81 17.54 0.27 7.55
CA PRO A 81 17.91 1.67 7.78
C PRO A 81 17.22 2.64 6.82
N GLU A 82 17.18 2.30 5.53
CA GLU A 82 16.51 3.10 4.49
C GLU A 82 15.02 3.34 4.78
N ARG A 83 14.31 2.30 5.24
CA ARG A 83 12.89 2.40 5.56
C ARG A 83 12.63 3.22 6.83
N ALA A 84 13.52 3.09 7.81
CA ALA A 84 13.48 3.92 9.01
C ALA A 84 13.73 5.39 8.67
N GLU A 85 14.67 5.67 7.77
CA GLU A 85 14.95 7.02 7.29
C GLU A 85 13.75 7.63 6.56
N GLN A 86 13.15 6.88 5.63
CA GLN A 86 11.96 7.32 4.89
C GLN A 86 10.80 7.73 5.81
N LEU A 87 10.57 6.98 6.89
CA LEU A 87 9.55 7.30 7.89
C LEU A 87 9.94 8.46 8.80
N SER A 88 11.21 8.51 9.22
CA SER A 88 11.71 9.60 10.08
C SER A 88 11.63 10.95 9.36
N ALA A 89 11.91 10.97 8.04
CA ALA A 89 11.82 12.16 7.20
C ALA A 89 10.42 12.78 7.15
N ILE A 90 9.38 11.99 7.46
CA ILE A 90 7.97 12.43 7.46
C ILE A 90 7.38 12.45 8.87
N GLY A 91 8.23 12.58 9.90
CA GLY A 91 7.78 12.84 11.26
C GLY A 91 7.40 11.60 12.08
N MET A 92 7.84 10.41 11.69
CA MET A 92 7.70 9.21 12.52
C MET A 92 8.44 9.42 13.85
N ARG A 93 7.74 9.13 14.95
CA ARG A 93 8.33 9.09 16.28
C ARG A 93 8.52 7.64 16.70
N TRP A 94 9.75 7.32 17.10
CA TRP A 94 10.15 6.01 17.59
C TRP A 94 10.10 6.02 19.11
N THR A 95 8.89 5.92 19.69
CA THR A 95 8.66 5.93 21.15
C THR A 95 7.58 4.94 21.52
#